data_AF-A0A9D6F5V2-F1
#
_entry.id   AF-A0A9D6F5V2-F1
#
_cell.length_a   1.000
_cell.length_b   1.000
_cell.length_c   1.000
_cell.angle_alpha   90.00
_cell.angle_beta   90.00
_cell.angle_gamma   90.00
#
_symmetry.space_group_name_H-M   'P 1'
#
loop_
_entity.id
_entity.type
_entity.pdbx_description
1 polymer ?
#
loop_
_entity_poly.entity_id
_entity_poly.type
_entity_poly.pdbx_seq_one_letter_code
_entity_poly.pdbx_strand_id
1 'polypeptide(L)'
;MRKSHQKTRLFLICAVLAAISWVGGVAGAQVKTYTPGEYPAPKKPLYKLHATVEELLPIARVLVRKPAERQPLEPGYGIKPGQRVLILVASSFDDAVLEAIRRAIEELGGRPDTVKTWAPERGAVGPGNQGHLEVRPEQMSGAENRASSRRFGFPKALMEAGTSSPNGGYDLILNGSGGPVPITPYGWEYIPWDTADKFMFSQAGFPYEVQKAIDDKAWGMLLETRQIHNTDPEGTDLRWEWHANFSAMLREEWPGYDKVLAGHISPVPLLLSPKEVNANGTIAGTINHTGSFPRIVLTIKSNEIVKIEGGAEYGKRWQAVLEACRNTQYPGFPAPGCGWFEESSVGTDVWRARSPEFGQNPGTASWERGRSGVIHFGLGTSRNVDALPAVVKWLEENNPPGGGGHWHVHTYFNTMDFTLNDGKQFRLIDKGRLTVLDDPEVRQIAAKYGDPDEILAEKWIPGIPGINMPGNYMTDYAPDPYKVIAAHLAE
;
A
#
# COMPACT_ATOMS: atom_id res chain seq x y z
N MET A 1 -8.17 -63.09 -55.91
CA MET A 1 -7.36 -62.79 -54.71
C MET A 1 -7.51 -61.31 -54.36
N ARG A 2 -8.00 -61.02 -53.16
CA ARG A 2 -8.30 -59.68 -52.60
C ARG A 2 -7.19 -59.27 -51.60
N LYS A 3 -7.14 -57.95 -51.32
CA LYS A 3 -6.38 -57.20 -50.26
C LYS A 3 -5.04 -56.61 -50.75
N SER A 4 -4.59 -55.39 -50.40
CA SER A 4 -5.02 -54.36 -49.43
C SER A 4 -4.37 -53.00 -49.76
N HIS A 5 -5.13 -51.91 -49.85
CA HIS A 5 -5.25 -50.76 -48.93
C HIS A 5 -3.99 -49.93 -48.56
N GLN A 6 -4.03 -48.67 -49.03
CA GLN A 6 -3.94 -47.42 -48.25
C GLN A 6 -3.01 -47.40 -47.03
N LYS A 7 -1.82 -46.81 -47.16
CA LYS A 7 -1.09 -46.13 -46.06
C LYS A 7 -0.19 -45.01 -46.58
N THR A 8 -0.73 -43.81 -46.78
CA THR A 8 0.11 -42.59 -46.91
C THR A 8 -0.63 -41.29 -46.56
N ARG A 9 -1.43 -41.29 -45.49
CA ARG A 9 -1.96 -40.05 -44.87
C ARG A 9 -2.11 -40.22 -43.36
N LEU A 10 -0.98 -40.35 -42.64
CA LEU A 10 -1.00 -40.34 -41.18
C LEU A 10 0.35 -39.92 -40.56
N PHE A 11 0.97 -38.84 -41.07
CA PHE A 11 2.18 -38.28 -40.45
C PHE A 11 2.19 -36.75 -40.34
N LEU A 12 1.08 -36.06 -40.66
CA LEU A 12 1.00 -34.60 -40.58
C LEU A 12 0.00 -34.05 -39.54
N ILE A 13 -0.49 -34.89 -38.62
CA ILE A 13 -1.44 -34.47 -37.56
C ILE A 13 -0.81 -34.52 -36.16
N CYS A 14 0.34 -35.19 -35.96
CA CYS A 14 1.00 -35.25 -34.64
C CYS A 14 1.94 -34.06 -34.34
N ALA A 15 2.34 -33.27 -35.35
CA ALA A 15 3.19 -32.09 -35.14
C ALA A 15 2.40 -30.81 -34.82
N VAL A 16 1.08 -30.78 -35.06
CA VAL A 16 0.21 -29.62 -34.75
C VAL A 16 -0.45 -29.75 -33.38
N LEU A 17 -0.51 -30.96 -32.79
CA LEU A 17 -1.06 -31.17 -31.45
C LEU A 17 -0.04 -31.05 -30.32
N ALA A 18 1.26 -31.04 -30.61
CA ALA A 18 2.32 -30.79 -29.62
C ALA A 18 2.67 -29.30 -29.46
N ALA A 19 2.13 -28.43 -30.32
CA ALA A 19 2.30 -26.96 -30.25
C ALA A 19 1.07 -26.24 -29.67
N ILE A 20 0.04 -26.97 -29.21
CA ILE A 20 -1.20 -26.40 -28.64
C ILE A 20 -1.31 -26.67 -27.12
N SER A 21 -0.36 -27.37 -26.51
CA SER A 21 -0.30 -27.59 -25.05
C SER A 21 0.47 -26.54 -24.26
N TRP A 22 0.87 -25.42 -24.89
CA TRP A 22 1.37 -24.21 -24.21
C TRP A 22 0.32 -23.09 -24.19
N VAL A 23 -0.97 -23.43 -24.25
CA VAL A 23 -1.96 -22.59 -23.58
C VAL A 23 -1.78 -22.86 -22.10
N GLY A 24 -0.97 -22.02 -21.44
CA GLY A 24 -0.89 -21.98 -19.99
C GLY A 24 -2.30 -21.88 -19.43
N GLY A 25 -2.84 -23.02 -19.02
CA GLY A 25 -4.03 -23.07 -18.20
C GLY A 25 -3.68 -22.24 -16.98
N VAL A 26 -4.34 -21.08 -16.85
CA VAL A 26 -4.33 -20.33 -15.61
C VAL A 26 -4.91 -21.31 -14.59
N ALA A 27 -4.06 -22.00 -13.85
CA ALA A 27 -4.47 -22.87 -12.77
C ALA A 27 -5.34 -21.97 -11.87
N GLY A 28 -6.63 -22.30 -11.77
CA GLY A 28 -7.55 -21.48 -10.99
C GLY A 28 -6.95 -21.30 -9.60
N ALA A 29 -6.89 -20.06 -9.11
CA ALA A 29 -6.33 -19.68 -7.83
C ALA A 29 -6.77 -20.65 -6.72
N GLN A 30 -5.91 -21.61 -6.39
CA GLN A 30 -6.21 -22.61 -5.37
C GLN A 30 -6.01 -21.97 -4.00
N VAL A 31 -7.10 -21.82 -3.26
CA VAL A 31 -7.05 -21.47 -1.85
C VAL A 31 -6.42 -22.63 -1.09
N LYS A 32 -5.45 -22.31 -0.24
CA LYS A 32 -4.76 -23.32 0.55
C LYS A 32 -5.64 -23.77 1.72
N THR A 33 -5.57 -25.06 2.05
CA THR A 33 -6.27 -25.59 3.24
C THR A 33 -5.46 -25.27 4.50
N TYR A 34 -6.15 -24.87 5.57
CA TYR A 34 -5.55 -24.62 6.88
C TYR A 34 -4.68 -25.80 7.34
N THR A 35 -3.44 -25.50 7.68
CA THR A 35 -2.53 -26.42 8.36
C THR A 35 -2.04 -25.72 9.64
N PRO A 36 -2.31 -26.28 10.84
CA PRO A 36 -1.86 -25.68 12.09
C PRO A 36 -0.36 -25.38 12.10
N GLY A 37 0.01 -24.17 12.52
CA GLY A 37 1.41 -23.72 12.61
C GLY A 37 2.07 -23.41 11.26
N GLU A 38 1.34 -23.51 10.14
CA GLU A 38 1.92 -23.19 8.84
C GLU A 38 2.15 -21.68 8.67
N TYR A 39 1.19 -20.85 9.10
CA TYR A 39 1.23 -19.39 9.05
C TYR A 39 1.33 -18.79 10.46
N PRO A 40 1.86 -17.56 10.64
CA PRO A 40 1.95 -16.91 11.93
C PRO A 40 0.59 -16.83 12.64
N ALA A 41 0.55 -17.19 13.91
CA ALA A 41 -0.66 -17.17 14.71
C ALA A 41 -1.23 -15.74 14.83
N PRO A 42 -2.56 -15.57 14.92
CA PRO A 42 -3.18 -14.26 15.12
C PRO A 42 -2.61 -13.56 16.36
N LYS A 43 -2.40 -12.25 16.24
CA LYS A 43 -1.87 -11.42 17.32
C LYS A 43 -2.59 -10.10 17.34
N LYS A 44 -3.13 -9.75 18.50
CA LYS A 44 -3.84 -8.50 18.74
C LYS A 44 -3.02 -7.64 19.71
N PRO A 45 -2.78 -6.35 19.40
CA PRO A 45 -2.16 -5.46 20.38
C PRO A 45 -3.15 -5.13 21.49
N LEU A 46 -2.63 -4.77 22.65
CA LEU A 46 -3.43 -4.24 23.76
C LEU A 46 -3.74 -2.77 23.48
N TYR A 47 -4.84 -2.50 22.76
CA TYR A 47 -5.23 -1.14 22.43
C TYR A 47 -5.49 -0.31 23.69
N LYS A 48 -4.95 0.91 23.71
CA LYS A 48 -5.28 1.93 24.70
C LYS A 48 -5.98 3.09 24.01
N LEU A 49 -7.31 3.01 23.93
CA LEU A 49 -8.13 3.97 23.17
C LEU A 49 -8.17 5.38 23.78
N HIS A 50 -7.82 5.50 25.06
CA HIS A 50 -7.78 6.77 25.79
C HIS A 50 -6.40 6.97 26.40
N ALA A 51 -5.41 7.23 25.55
CA ALA A 51 -4.07 7.58 26.01
C ALA A 51 -4.03 9.06 26.45
N THR A 52 -3.30 9.32 27.53
CA THR A 52 -3.08 10.70 27.99
C THR A 52 -1.91 11.34 27.26
N VAL A 53 -1.83 12.67 27.26
CA VAL A 53 -0.70 13.42 26.69
C VAL A 53 0.64 12.93 27.26
N GLU A 54 0.72 12.69 28.57
CA GLU A 54 1.97 12.26 29.22
C GLU A 54 2.43 10.87 28.77
N GLU A 55 1.50 10.00 28.40
CA GLU A 55 1.81 8.66 27.87
C GLU A 55 2.27 8.70 26.42
N LEU A 56 1.78 9.68 25.65
CA LEU A 56 2.13 9.87 24.24
C LEU A 56 3.41 10.71 24.07
N LEU A 57 3.76 11.53 25.07
CA LEU A 57 4.91 12.45 25.00
C LEU A 57 6.25 11.74 24.76
N PRO A 58 6.57 10.57 25.36
CA PRO A 58 7.78 9.81 25.02
C PRO A 58 7.87 9.43 23.54
N ILE A 59 6.74 9.06 22.92
CA ILE A 59 6.66 8.70 21.50
C ILE A 59 6.88 9.97 20.66
N ALA A 60 6.19 11.05 20.99
CA ALA A 60 6.35 12.34 20.32
C ALA A 60 7.79 12.85 20.36
N ARG A 61 8.48 12.69 21.48
CA ARG A 61 9.90 13.02 21.67
C ARG A 61 10.83 12.27 20.72
N VAL A 62 10.52 11.01 20.40
CA VAL A 62 11.28 10.24 19.39
C VAL A 62 10.99 10.81 18.01
N LEU A 63 9.71 10.96 17.67
CA LEU A 63 9.25 11.43 16.36
C LEU A 63 9.83 12.79 15.97
N VAL A 64 9.80 13.79 16.87
CA VAL A 64 10.26 15.15 16.55
C VAL A 64 11.78 15.23 16.29
N ARG A 65 12.56 14.27 16.81
CA ARG A 65 14.01 14.18 16.62
C ARG A 65 14.40 13.37 15.39
N LYS A 66 13.52 12.47 14.95
CA LYS A 66 13.73 11.65 13.76
C LYS A 66 14.02 12.53 12.54
N PRO A 67 15.01 12.21 11.69
CA PRO A 67 15.32 13.03 10.52
C PRO A 67 14.09 13.28 9.63
N ALA A 68 14.01 14.49 9.10
CA ALA A 68 13.03 14.87 8.09
C ALA A 68 13.51 14.40 6.71
N GLU A 69 12.86 13.36 6.18
CA GLU A 69 13.21 12.73 4.90
C GLU A 69 12.12 12.84 3.83
N ARG A 70 11.01 13.52 4.14
CA ARG A 70 9.84 13.68 3.26
C ARG A 70 9.21 12.35 2.88
N GLN A 71 9.09 11.44 3.85
CA GLN A 71 8.57 10.09 3.65
C GLN A 71 7.09 10.00 4.08
N PRO A 72 6.19 9.47 3.25
CA PRO A 72 4.75 9.47 3.52
C PRO A 72 4.30 8.56 4.64
N LEU A 73 4.93 7.39 4.77
CA LEU A 73 4.51 6.36 5.72
C LEU A 73 5.43 6.22 6.93
N GLU A 74 6.63 6.81 6.84
CA GLU A 74 7.60 6.91 7.91
C GLU A 74 8.14 8.34 8.08
N PRO A 75 7.29 9.35 8.34
CA PRO A 75 7.78 10.71 8.50
C PRO A 75 8.58 10.88 9.79
N GLY A 76 9.56 11.78 9.72
CA GLY A 76 10.27 12.35 10.87
C GLY A 76 10.32 13.87 10.71
N TYR A 77 10.48 14.62 11.80
CA TYR A 77 10.34 16.08 11.74
C TYR A 77 11.63 16.86 11.84
N GLY A 78 12.71 16.24 12.33
CA GLY A 78 14.06 16.82 12.39
C GLY A 78 14.08 18.22 12.99
N ILE A 79 13.29 18.46 14.04
CA ILE A 79 13.01 19.79 14.58
C ILE A 79 14.29 20.47 15.07
N LYS A 80 14.46 21.73 14.67
CA LYS A 80 15.58 22.58 15.08
C LYS A 80 15.11 23.72 16.01
N PRO A 81 15.95 24.17 16.96
CA PRO A 81 15.63 25.35 17.77
C PRO A 81 15.32 26.57 16.91
N GLY A 82 14.25 27.30 17.26
CA GLY A 82 13.77 28.49 16.57
C GLY A 82 12.88 28.23 15.35
N GLN A 83 12.77 26.98 14.90
CA GLN A 83 12.00 26.61 13.70
C GLN A 83 10.50 26.83 13.92
N ARG A 84 9.84 27.52 12.98
CA ARG A 84 8.38 27.72 12.97
C ARG A 84 7.71 26.55 12.27
N VAL A 85 6.80 25.88 12.97
CA VAL A 85 6.12 24.68 12.48
C VAL A 85 4.61 24.93 12.42
N LEU A 86 3.99 24.66 11.28
CA LEU A 86 2.52 24.63 11.18
C LEU A 86 2.04 23.19 11.18
N ILE A 87 1.23 22.83 12.18
CA ILE A 87 0.50 21.56 12.22
C ILE A 87 -0.89 21.80 11.67
N LEU A 88 -1.16 21.29 10.48
CA LEU A 88 -2.46 21.41 9.83
C LEU A 88 -3.14 20.04 9.75
N VAL A 89 -4.23 19.88 10.48
CA VAL A 89 -4.94 18.60 10.61
C VAL A 89 -6.44 18.77 10.54
N ALA A 90 -7.15 17.66 10.33
CA ALA A 90 -8.61 17.62 10.42
C ALA A 90 -9.09 17.89 11.87
N SER A 91 -10.30 18.41 12.03
CA SER A 91 -10.92 18.61 13.35
C SER A 91 -11.14 17.31 14.12
N SER A 92 -11.20 16.17 13.41
CA SER A 92 -11.29 14.81 13.95
C SER A 92 -9.96 14.21 14.40
N PHE A 93 -8.86 14.95 14.30
CA PHE A 93 -7.54 14.52 14.77
C PHE A 93 -7.49 14.54 16.31
N ASP A 94 -6.95 13.47 16.90
CA ASP A 94 -6.86 13.26 18.34
C ASP A 94 -6.08 14.38 19.06
N ASP A 95 -6.73 15.01 20.04
CA ASP A 95 -6.16 16.14 20.78
C ASP A 95 -4.96 15.76 21.65
N ALA A 96 -4.95 14.55 22.21
CA ALA A 96 -3.86 14.10 23.06
C ALA A 96 -2.58 13.85 22.23
N VAL A 97 -2.74 13.29 21.03
CA VAL A 97 -1.63 13.13 20.07
C VAL A 97 -1.09 14.48 19.64
N LEU A 98 -1.98 15.39 19.24
CA LEU A 98 -1.60 16.72 18.77
C LEU A 98 -0.86 17.52 19.85
N GLU A 99 -1.36 17.51 21.08
CA GLU A 99 -0.72 18.19 22.21
C GLU A 99 0.63 17.57 22.58
N ALA A 100 0.75 16.23 22.53
CA ALA A 100 2.04 15.56 22.78
C ALA A 100 3.10 15.96 21.74
N ILE A 101 2.73 16.01 20.46
CA ILE A 101 3.63 16.47 19.39
C ILE A 101 3.99 17.94 19.59
N ARG A 102 3.01 18.80 19.88
CA ARG A 102 3.23 20.24 20.13
C ARG A 102 4.25 20.46 21.25
N ARG A 103 4.04 19.82 22.40
CA ARG A 103 4.99 19.91 23.54
C ARG A 103 6.37 19.40 23.18
N ALA A 104 6.48 18.29 22.47
CA ALA A 104 7.78 17.74 22.05
C ALA A 104 8.54 18.68 21.09
N ILE A 105 7.83 19.40 20.20
CA ILE A 105 8.42 20.45 19.35
C ILE A 105 8.95 21.61 20.20
N GLU A 106 8.16 22.07 21.17
CA GLU A 106 8.54 23.16 22.09
C GLU A 106 9.74 22.81 22.97
N GLU A 107 9.82 21.56 23.45
CA GLU A 107 10.98 21.05 24.21
C GLU A 107 12.30 21.14 23.42
N LEU A 108 12.25 21.07 22.09
CA LEU A 108 13.40 21.26 21.20
C LEU A 108 13.62 22.72 20.78
N GLY A 109 12.86 23.66 21.34
CA GLY A 109 12.91 25.08 21.03
C GLY A 109 12.21 25.46 19.72
N GLY A 110 11.44 24.55 19.12
CA GLY A 110 10.57 24.86 17.98
C GLY A 110 9.35 25.69 18.40
N ARG A 111 8.67 26.28 17.42
CA ARG A 111 7.50 27.14 17.62
C ARG A 111 6.31 26.58 16.81
N PRO A 112 5.52 25.67 17.39
CA PRO A 112 4.40 25.05 16.70
C PRO A 112 3.14 25.91 16.78
N ASP A 113 2.54 26.18 15.63
CA ASP A 113 1.15 26.66 15.51
C ASP A 113 0.27 25.51 15.01
N THR A 114 -0.99 25.48 15.43
CA THR A 114 -1.94 24.43 15.03
C THR A 114 -3.16 25.05 14.37
N VAL A 115 -3.55 24.48 13.23
CA VAL A 115 -4.79 24.81 12.54
C VAL A 115 -5.58 23.52 12.33
N LYS A 116 -6.84 23.53 12.78
CA LYS A 116 -7.78 22.45 12.55
C LYS A 116 -8.77 22.84 11.46
N THR A 117 -8.91 21.98 10.46
CA THR A 117 -9.89 22.18 9.38
C THR A 117 -11.08 21.27 9.56
N TRP A 118 -12.27 21.75 9.23
CA TRP A 118 -13.48 20.97 9.41
C TRP A 118 -13.39 19.59 8.74
N ALA A 119 -13.76 18.57 9.51
CA ALA A 119 -14.01 17.22 9.07
C ALA A 119 -15.25 16.68 9.80
N PRO A 120 -16.00 15.75 9.19
CA PRO A 120 -17.09 15.07 9.89
C PRO A 120 -16.57 14.34 11.13
N GLU A 121 -17.42 14.19 12.13
CA GLU A 121 -17.13 13.38 13.31
C GLU A 121 -16.76 11.94 12.91
N ARG A 122 -15.81 11.33 13.62
CA ARG A 122 -15.44 9.93 13.41
C ARG A 122 -16.65 9.03 13.67
N GLY A 123 -16.89 8.07 12.79
CA GLY A 123 -18.05 7.19 12.87
C GLY A 123 -19.34 7.79 12.30
N ALA A 124 -19.37 9.09 11.97
CA ALA A 124 -20.55 9.72 11.37
C ALA A 124 -20.84 9.26 9.92
N VAL A 125 -19.89 8.56 9.29
CA VAL A 125 -20.06 8.01 7.93
C VAL A 125 -20.86 6.69 7.94
N GLY A 126 -21.28 6.24 9.11
CA GLY A 126 -22.11 5.06 9.31
C GLY A 126 -21.27 3.79 9.48
N PRO A 127 -21.66 2.87 10.38
CA PRO A 127 -20.93 1.62 10.59
C PRO A 127 -21.09 0.70 9.37
N GLY A 128 -20.04 -0.07 9.06
CA GLY A 128 -20.14 -1.18 8.11
C GLY A 128 -18.94 -1.34 7.18
N ASN A 129 -19.08 -2.31 6.28
CA ASN A 129 -18.06 -2.66 5.31
C ASN A 129 -18.07 -1.70 4.10
N GLN A 130 -16.99 -0.94 3.92
CA GLN A 130 -16.92 0.14 2.92
C GLN A 130 -15.95 -0.15 1.76
N GLY A 131 -15.52 -1.40 1.54
CA GLY A 131 -14.53 -1.73 0.49
C GLY A 131 -14.98 -1.35 -0.93
N HIS A 132 -16.29 -1.41 -1.21
CA HIS A 132 -16.83 -1.01 -2.52
C HIS A 132 -16.71 0.50 -2.81
N LEU A 133 -16.45 1.35 -1.80
CA LEU A 133 -16.31 2.80 -1.96
C LEU A 133 -14.98 3.24 -2.58
N GLU A 134 -14.03 2.32 -2.79
CA GLU A 134 -12.79 2.66 -3.47
C GLU A 134 -13.01 2.86 -4.97
N VAL A 135 -13.87 2.02 -5.58
CA VAL A 135 -14.36 2.22 -6.94
C VAL A 135 -15.69 2.98 -6.85
N ARG A 136 -15.64 4.32 -6.94
CA ARG A 136 -16.85 5.15 -6.96
C ARG A 136 -17.32 5.33 -8.41
N PRO A 137 -18.59 5.05 -8.74
CA PRO A 137 -19.13 5.20 -10.09
C PRO A 137 -19.12 6.64 -10.64
N GLU A 138 -18.88 7.64 -9.78
CA GLU A 138 -19.04 9.04 -10.13
C GLU A 138 -17.72 9.80 -9.98
N GLN A 139 -17.22 10.33 -11.10
CA GLN A 139 -16.86 11.74 -11.12
C GLN A 139 -18.18 12.51 -10.89
N MET A 140 -18.53 12.80 -9.64
CA MET A 140 -19.71 13.62 -9.38
C MET A 140 -19.48 15.00 -9.97
N SER A 141 -20.10 15.28 -11.11
CA SER A 141 -20.50 16.64 -11.47
C SER A 141 -21.49 17.10 -10.40
N GLY A 142 -21.01 17.85 -9.41
CA GLY A 142 -21.88 18.52 -8.44
C GLY A 142 -21.93 17.94 -7.02
N ALA A 143 -21.29 16.81 -6.72
CA ALA A 143 -20.80 16.64 -5.37
C ALA A 143 -19.37 17.14 -5.34
N GLU A 144 -19.18 18.20 -4.56
CA GLU A 144 -17.92 18.50 -3.93
C GLU A 144 -17.23 17.17 -3.62
N ASN A 145 -16.21 16.85 -4.43
CA ASN A 145 -15.41 15.68 -4.21
C ASN A 145 -15.11 15.64 -2.68
N ARG A 146 -15.25 14.51 -2.00
CA ARG A 146 -14.57 14.36 -0.70
C ARG A 146 -13.03 14.42 -0.85
N ALA A 147 -12.56 14.52 -2.10
CA ALA A 147 -11.24 14.97 -2.52
C ALA A 147 -11.18 16.44 -3.05
N SER A 148 -12.23 17.27 -2.93
CA SER A 148 -12.41 18.58 -3.62
C SER A 148 -12.18 19.72 -2.67
N SER A 149 -12.35 19.48 -1.37
CA SER A 149 -11.66 20.29 -0.38
C SER A 149 -10.17 20.39 -0.72
N ARG A 150 -9.58 19.36 -1.36
CA ARG A 150 -8.18 19.32 -1.80
C ARG A 150 -7.87 19.90 -3.18
N ARG A 151 -8.83 20.10 -4.10
CA ARG A 151 -8.45 20.35 -5.51
C ARG A 151 -7.98 21.78 -5.81
N PHE A 152 -8.43 22.82 -5.11
CA PHE A 152 -7.91 24.19 -5.37
C PHE A 152 -7.90 25.16 -4.16
N GLY A 153 -8.62 24.87 -3.06
CA GLY A 153 -8.69 25.77 -1.90
C GLY A 153 -7.66 25.49 -0.82
N PHE A 154 -7.50 24.22 -0.43
CA PHE A 154 -6.66 23.81 0.70
C PHE A 154 -5.15 23.88 0.41
N PRO A 155 -4.63 23.40 -0.75
CA PRO A 155 -3.23 23.59 -1.11
C PRO A 155 -2.86 25.06 -1.31
N LYS A 156 -3.78 25.88 -1.84
CA LYS A 156 -3.59 27.32 -1.98
C LYS A 156 -3.53 28.01 -0.62
N ALA A 157 -4.45 27.71 0.30
CA ALA A 157 -4.42 28.26 1.66
C ALA A 157 -3.18 27.79 2.45
N LEU A 158 -2.70 26.56 2.23
CA LEU A 158 -1.44 26.03 2.77
C LEU A 158 -0.20 26.72 2.19
N MET A 159 -0.17 26.91 0.87
CA MET A 159 0.88 27.65 0.18
C MET A 159 0.92 29.10 0.66
N GLU A 160 -0.24 29.76 0.73
CA GLU A 160 -0.39 31.11 1.27
C GLU A 160 -0.04 31.19 2.77
N ALA A 161 -0.39 30.19 3.58
CA ALA A 161 0.02 30.14 4.99
C ALA A 161 1.54 29.99 5.13
N GLY A 162 2.17 29.15 4.29
CA GLY A 162 3.61 28.92 4.27
C GLY A 162 4.42 30.11 3.72
N THR A 163 3.87 30.91 2.81
CA THR A 163 4.59 32.03 2.18
C THR A 163 4.20 33.43 2.69
N SER A 164 3.00 33.62 3.26
CA SER A 164 2.39 34.94 3.43
C SER A 164 2.15 35.37 4.89
N SER A 165 2.73 34.69 5.88
CA SER A 165 2.62 35.12 7.28
C SER A 165 3.32 36.48 7.51
N PRO A 166 2.69 37.47 8.18
CA PRO A 166 3.29 38.77 8.50
C PRO A 166 4.61 38.71 9.28
N ASN A 167 4.89 37.55 9.89
CA ASN A 167 6.08 37.28 10.69
C ASN A 167 7.16 36.47 9.94
N GLY A 168 7.04 36.31 8.62
CA GLY A 168 7.95 35.52 7.78
C GLY A 168 7.67 34.01 7.86
N GLY A 169 6.75 33.52 7.03
CA GLY A 169 6.53 32.10 6.66
C GLY A 169 6.47 31.03 7.77
N TYR A 170 6.35 29.77 7.37
CA TYR A 170 6.67 28.61 8.22
C TYR A 170 7.87 27.87 7.63
N ASP A 171 8.73 27.33 8.48
CA ASP A 171 9.90 26.57 8.03
C ASP A 171 9.53 25.11 7.71
N LEU A 172 8.51 24.57 8.40
CA LEU A 172 8.01 23.21 8.24
C LEU A 172 6.49 23.19 8.37
N ILE A 173 5.83 22.46 7.47
CA ILE A 173 4.40 22.15 7.56
C ILE A 173 4.23 20.64 7.75
N LEU A 174 3.42 20.28 8.76
CA LEU A 174 2.98 18.91 9.01
C LEU A 174 1.54 18.75 8.53
N ASN A 175 1.32 17.97 7.47
CA ASN A 175 -0.03 17.75 6.93
C ASN A 175 -0.15 16.46 6.10
N GLY A 176 -1.30 15.80 6.23
CA GLY A 176 -1.71 14.65 5.43
C GLY A 176 -1.25 13.30 6.01
N SER A 177 -1.74 12.23 5.38
CA SER A 177 -1.52 10.83 5.81
C SER A 177 -0.90 9.94 4.72
N GLY A 178 -0.42 10.55 3.63
CA GLY A 178 0.22 9.88 2.51
C GLY A 178 -0.09 10.53 1.15
N GLY A 179 0.36 9.88 0.08
CA GLY A 179 0.29 10.38 -1.29
C GLY A 179 1.60 11.04 -1.74
N PRO A 180 1.60 11.76 -2.87
CA PRO A 180 2.76 12.49 -3.34
C PRO A 180 3.04 13.73 -2.48
N VAL A 181 4.32 13.98 -2.20
CA VAL A 181 4.78 15.11 -1.38
C VAL A 181 4.79 16.38 -2.23
N PRO A 182 4.11 17.47 -1.84
CA PRO A 182 4.08 18.68 -2.63
C PRO A 182 5.48 19.32 -2.75
N ILE A 183 5.79 19.91 -3.91
CA ILE A 183 7.01 20.70 -4.09
C ILE A 183 6.79 22.09 -3.49
N THR A 184 7.50 22.41 -2.41
CA THR A 184 7.32 23.63 -1.62
C THR A 184 8.67 24.32 -1.33
N PRO A 185 8.70 25.66 -1.16
CA PRO A 185 9.92 26.38 -0.77
C PRO A 185 10.28 26.20 0.73
N TYR A 186 9.39 25.58 1.51
CA TYR A 186 9.54 25.23 2.92
C TYR A 186 9.51 23.71 3.10
N GLY A 187 9.89 23.23 4.28
CA GLY A 187 9.83 21.81 4.63
C GLY A 187 8.39 21.28 4.67
N TRP A 188 8.19 20.05 4.23
CA TRP A 188 6.89 19.37 4.29
C TRP A 188 7.06 17.95 4.78
N GLU A 189 6.32 17.57 5.81
CA GLU A 189 6.27 16.22 6.36
C GLU A 189 4.83 15.77 6.62
N TYR A 190 4.60 14.47 6.64
CA TYR A 190 3.28 13.90 6.90
C TYR A 190 3.02 13.68 8.40
N ILE A 191 1.75 13.54 8.76
CA ILE A 191 1.29 13.25 10.12
C ILE A 191 0.14 12.21 10.05
N PRO A 192 0.44 10.93 9.76
CA PRO A 192 -0.58 9.93 9.48
C PRO A 192 -1.32 9.40 10.73
N TRP A 193 -0.88 9.80 11.93
CA TRP A 193 -1.33 9.26 13.21
C TRP A 193 -2.50 10.04 13.81
N ASP A 194 -3.63 10.04 13.11
CA ASP A 194 -4.82 10.81 13.47
C ASP A 194 -5.55 10.32 14.74
N THR A 195 -5.14 9.18 15.31
CA THR A 195 -5.61 8.61 16.59
C THR A 195 -4.47 8.16 17.48
N ALA A 196 -4.74 8.09 18.79
CA ALA A 196 -3.81 7.55 19.77
C ALA A 196 -3.34 6.12 19.46
N ASP A 197 -4.22 5.22 19.00
CA ASP A 197 -3.83 3.84 18.65
C ASP A 197 -2.84 3.80 17.48
N LYS A 198 -3.05 4.58 16.42
CA LYS A 198 -2.10 4.66 15.31
C LYS A 198 -0.77 5.23 15.80
N PHE A 199 -0.80 6.25 16.66
CA PHE A 199 0.42 6.87 17.19
C PHE A 199 1.23 5.88 18.05
N MET A 200 0.58 5.07 18.87
CA MET A 200 1.26 4.08 19.71
C MET A 200 1.71 2.83 18.95
N PHE A 201 0.92 2.37 17.98
CA PHE A 201 1.16 1.13 17.23
C PHE A 201 1.60 1.46 15.81
N SER A 202 2.76 2.10 15.69
CA SER A 202 3.41 2.42 14.42
C SER A 202 4.86 2.85 14.60
N GLN A 203 5.48 3.24 13.49
CA GLN A 203 6.79 3.86 13.42
C GLN A 203 6.98 5.19 14.16
N ALA A 204 5.94 5.84 14.70
CA ALA A 204 6.09 7.13 15.40
C ALA A 204 7.09 7.06 16.57
N GLY A 205 7.03 5.98 17.33
CA GLY A 205 7.93 5.71 18.46
C GLY A 205 9.01 4.67 18.17
N PHE A 206 9.06 4.15 16.94
CA PHE A 206 9.98 3.07 16.57
C PHE A 206 11.39 3.63 16.32
N PRO A 207 12.46 2.96 16.78
CA PRO A 207 13.82 3.43 16.57
C PRO A 207 14.15 3.61 15.08
N TYR A 208 14.48 4.83 14.67
CA TYR A 208 14.75 5.15 13.27
C TYR A 208 15.90 4.35 12.68
N GLU A 209 17.01 4.14 13.41
CA GLU A 209 18.13 3.34 12.91
C GLU A 209 17.71 1.90 12.55
N VAL A 210 16.78 1.32 13.34
CA VAL A 210 16.28 -0.03 13.10
C VAL A 210 15.40 -0.05 11.86
N GLN A 211 14.46 0.90 11.75
CA GLN A 211 13.59 0.99 10.58
C GLN A 211 14.39 1.21 9.29
N LYS A 212 15.34 2.15 9.33
CA LYS A 212 16.23 2.43 8.22
C LYS A 212 17.00 1.18 7.79
N ALA A 213 17.50 0.38 8.74
CA ALA A 213 18.20 -0.86 8.42
C ALA A 213 17.29 -1.89 7.75
N ILE A 214 16.03 -2.03 8.21
CA ILE A 214 15.03 -2.91 7.57
C ILE A 214 14.79 -2.47 6.12
N ASP A 215 14.52 -1.18 5.94
CA ASP A 215 14.18 -0.59 4.64
C ASP A 215 15.36 -0.64 3.67
N ASP A 216 16.56 -0.24 4.09
CA ASP A 216 17.78 -0.30 3.28
C ASP A 216 18.09 -1.74 2.83
N LYS A 217 17.94 -2.73 3.73
CA LYS A 217 18.23 -4.13 3.41
C LYS A 217 17.24 -4.68 2.41
N ALA A 218 15.95 -4.44 2.64
CA ALA A 218 14.89 -4.90 1.77
C ALA A 218 14.95 -4.22 0.38
N TRP A 219 15.26 -2.92 0.37
CA TRP A 219 15.47 -2.15 -0.86
C TRP A 219 16.68 -2.62 -1.66
N GLY A 220 17.80 -2.86 -0.98
CA GLY A 220 19.02 -3.37 -1.62
C GLY A 220 18.78 -4.67 -2.38
N MET A 221 18.00 -5.58 -1.81
CA MET A 221 17.61 -6.83 -2.48
C MET A 221 16.78 -6.57 -3.75
N LEU A 222 15.87 -5.60 -3.71
CA LEU A 222 15.03 -5.26 -4.86
C LEU A 222 15.84 -4.71 -6.04
N LEU A 223 16.84 -3.85 -5.78
CA LEU A 223 17.63 -3.20 -6.83
C LEU A 223 18.40 -4.17 -7.73
N GLU A 224 18.68 -5.37 -7.24
CA GLU A 224 19.39 -6.45 -7.95
C GLU A 224 18.44 -7.47 -8.61
N THR A 225 17.14 -7.34 -8.37
CA THR A 225 16.14 -8.35 -8.72
C THR A 225 15.72 -8.26 -10.19
N ARG A 226 15.59 -9.43 -10.82
CA ARG A 226 15.20 -9.60 -12.22
C ARG A 226 13.77 -10.14 -12.37
N GLN A 227 13.45 -11.17 -11.60
CA GLN A 227 12.14 -11.83 -11.61
C GLN A 227 11.61 -11.91 -10.19
N ILE A 228 10.30 -11.80 -10.04
CA ILE A 228 9.62 -11.90 -8.76
C ILE A 228 8.48 -12.90 -8.90
N HIS A 229 8.33 -13.75 -7.89
CA HIS A 229 7.20 -14.65 -7.72
C HIS A 229 6.56 -14.39 -6.37
N ASN A 230 5.28 -13.99 -6.38
CA ASN A 230 4.50 -13.75 -5.18
C ASN A 230 3.34 -14.74 -5.10
N THR A 231 3.18 -15.37 -3.93
CA THR A 231 2.04 -16.24 -3.63
C THR A 231 1.41 -15.90 -2.30
N ASP A 232 0.11 -16.11 -2.14
CA ASP A 232 -0.59 -15.93 -0.86
C ASP A 232 -1.71 -16.99 -0.71
N PRO A 233 -2.00 -17.47 0.52
CA PRO A 233 -3.04 -18.49 0.78
C PRO A 233 -4.46 -18.12 0.32
N GLU A 234 -4.77 -16.83 0.13
CA GLU A 234 -6.02 -16.35 -0.47
C GLU A 234 -6.11 -16.64 -1.98
N GLY A 235 -5.02 -17.13 -2.59
CA GLY A 235 -4.96 -17.59 -3.98
C GLY A 235 -4.22 -16.66 -4.94
N THR A 236 -3.45 -15.70 -4.44
CA THR A 236 -2.51 -14.95 -5.28
C THR A 236 -1.40 -15.90 -5.75
N ASP A 237 -1.09 -15.85 -7.04
CA ASP A 237 0.09 -16.46 -7.67
C ASP A 237 0.43 -15.57 -8.87
N LEU A 238 1.31 -14.60 -8.63
CA LEU A 238 1.69 -13.58 -9.59
C LEU A 238 3.20 -13.67 -9.84
N ARG A 239 3.59 -13.73 -11.11
CA ARG A 239 4.99 -13.60 -11.53
C ARG A 239 5.14 -12.36 -12.36
N TRP A 240 6.24 -11.65 -12.17
CA TRP A 240 6.64 -10.61 -13.08
C TRP A 240 8.14 -10.54 -13.25
N GLU A 241 8.52 -10.02 -14.41
CA GLU A 241 9.90 -9.77 -14.75
C GLU A 241 10.07 -8.29 -15.06
N TRP A 242 11.20 -7.76 -14.63
CA TRP A 242 11.62 -6.42 -15.00
C TRP A 242 12.06 -6.35 -16.47
N HIS A 243 12.29 -5.16 -17.01
CA HIS A 243 13.06 -5.00 -18.24
C HIS A 243 14.56 -5.20 -17.94
N ALA A 244 15.36 -5.68 -18.91
CA ALA A 244 16.77 -6.00 -18.65
C ALA A 244 17.59 -4.78 -18.19
N ASN A 245 17.13 -3.59 -18.58
CA ASN A 245 17.73 -2.31 -18.23
C ASN A 245 17.09 -1.63 -17.01
N PHE A 246 16.22 -2.32 -16.25
CA PHE A 246 15.41 -1.72 -15.19
C PHE A 246 16.20 -0.89 -14.18
N SER A 247 17.30 -1.40 -13.62
CA SER A 247 18.11 -0.65 -12.64
C SER A 247 18.82 0.57 -13.24
N ALA A 248 19.01 0.63 -14.57
CA ALA A 248 19.51 1.84 -15.24
C ALA A 248 18.36 2.82 -15.53
N MET A 249 17.22 2.32 -15.99
CA MET A 249 16.01 3.12 -16.21
C MET A 249 15.57 3.82 -14.93
N LEU A 250 15.58 3.13 -13.79
CA LEU A 250 15.30 3.73 -12.48
C LEU A 250 16.22 4.90 -12.14
N ARG A 251 17.50 4.85 -12.54
CA ARG A 251 18.45 5.95 -12.27
C ARG A 251 18.31 7.11 -13.25
N GLU A 252 17.94 6.82 -14.49
CA GLU A 252 17.84 7.80 -15.58
C GLU A 252 16.49 8.52 -15.59
N GLU A 253 15.40 7.74 -15.61
CA GLU A 253 14.03 8.23 -15.70
C GLU A 253 13.50 8.74 -14.36
N TRP A 254 14.15 8.36 -13.26
CA TRP A 254 13.71 8.77 -11.92
C TRP A 254 14.86 9.15 -10.98
N PRO A 255 15.46 10.34 -11.17
CA PRO A 255 16.46 10.87 -10.25
C PRO A 255 15.94 10.90 -8.80
N GLY A 256 16.58 10.14 -7.90
CA GLY A 256 16.16 9.99 -6.51
C GLY A 256 15.45 8.68 -6.17
N TYR A 257 15.20 7.78 -7.12
CA TYR A 257 14.65 6.44 -6.84
C TYR A 257 15.63 5.54 -6.06
N ASP A 258 16.91 5.85 -6.07
CA ASP A 258 17.88 5.27 -5.15
C ASP A 258 17.54 5.53 -3.67
N LYS A 259 16.68 6.53 -3.38
CA LYS A 259 16.15 6.77 -2.03
C LYS A 259 15.01 5.82 -1.74
N VAL A 260 15.19 5.01 -0.71
CA VAL A 260 14.17 4.10 -0.20
C VAL A 260 12.91 4.88 0.17
N LEU A 261 11.75 4.41 -0.31
CA LEU A 261 10.46 4.86 0.22
C LEU A 261 10.22 4.16 1.56
N ALA A 262 10.71 4.81 2.62
CA ALA A 262 10.79 4.23 3.95
C ALA A 262 9.40 3.91 4.51
N GLY A 263 9.27 2.75 5.16
CA GLY A 263 7.98 2.19 5.58
C GLY A 263 7.14 1.53 4.47
N HIS A 264 7.56 1.59 3.20
CA HIS A 264 6.71 1.21 2.05
C HIS A 264 7.51 0.90 0.77
N ILE A 265 8.38 -0.11 0.84
CA ILE A 265 9.21 -0.53 -0.30
C ILE A 265 8.33 -1.06 -1.44
N SER A 266 8.61 -0.65 -2.68
CA SER A 266 7.74 -1.00 -3.81
C SER A 266 8.49 -1.79 -4.87
N PRO A 267 8.40 -3.13 -4.84
CA PRO A 267 8.94 -3.99 -5.87
C PRO A 267 8.52 -3.62 -7.27
N VAL A 268 7.28 -3.18 -7.47
CA VAL A 268 6.78 -2.55 -8.70
C VAL A 268 6.44 -1.12 -8.33
N PRO A 269 7.37 -0.17 -8.55
CA PRO A 269 7.12 1.17 -8.08
C PRO A 269 6.01 1.81 -8.91
N LEU A 270 5.10 2.44 -8.19
CA LEU A 270 4.25 3.48 -8.74
C LEU A 270 5.20 4.43 -9.49
N LEU A 271 5.03 4.62 -10.81
CA LEU A 271 5.69 5.58 -11.72
C LEU A 271 6.46 5.02 -12.93
N LEU A 272 6.69 3.71 -13.01
CA LEU A 272 7.26 3.15 -14.24
C LEU A 272 6.16 2.70 -15.19
N SER A 273 6.39 2.89 -16.49
CA SER A 273 5.43 2.48 -17.49
C SER A 273 5.19 0.98 -17.34
N PRO A 274 3.92 0.50 -17.41
CA PRO A 274 3.65 -0.94 -17.47
C PRO A 274 4.38 -1.64 -18.63
N LYS A 275 4.93 -0.88 -19.60
CA LYS A 275 5.83 -1.37 -20.65
C LYS A 275 7.08 -2.09 -20.11
N GLU A 276 7.50 -1.79 -18.89
CA GLU A 276 8.79 -2.20 -18.33
C GLU A 276 8.68 -3.40 -17.38
N VAL A 277 7.44 -3.77 -17.06
CA VAL A 277 7.08 -4.96 -16.30
C VAL A 277 6.51 -5.98 -17.29
N ASN A 278 6.59 -7.27 -16.96
CA ASN A 278 5.76 -8.29 -17.60
C ASN A 278 5.12 -9.20 -16.55
N ALA A 279 4.01 -8.74 -15.97
CA ALA A 279 3.26 -9.43 -14.94
C ALA A 279 2.20 -10.36 -15.54
N ASN A 280 2.19 -11.61 -15.06
CA ASN A 280 1.25 -12.65 -15.45
C ASN A 280 0.89 -13.50 -14.22
N GLY A 281 -0.39 -13.81 -14.08
CA GLY A 281 -0.86 -14.66 -13.00
C GLY A 281 -2.17 -14.17 -12.42
N THR A 282 -2.29 -14.25 -11.09
CA THR A 282 -3.52 -13.93 -10.38
C THR A 282 -3.24 -13.17 -9.10
N ILE A 283 -4.06 -12.15 -8.84
CA ILE A 283 -4.13 -11.44 -7.55
C ILE A 283 -5.49 -11.78 -6.93
N ALA A 284 -5.49 -12.25 -5.69
CA ALA A 284 -6.71 -12.54 -4.93
C ALA A 284 -6.62 -11.94 -3.53
N GLY A 285 -7.75 -11.46 -3.02
CA GLY A 285 -7.83 -10.91 -1.67
C GLY A 285 -9.22 -10.41 -1.31
N THR A 286 -9.33 -9.85 -0.11
CA THR A 286 -10.61 -9.43 0.49
C THR A 286 -10.60 -8.03 1.10
N ILE A 287 -9.49 -7.29 0.99
CA ILE A 287 -9.31 -5.97 1.61
C ILE A 287 -8.71 -4.98 0.60
N ASN A 288 -9.04 -3.70 0.74
CA ASN A 288 -8.46 -2.58 0.00
C ASN A 288 -8.31 -1.34 0.89
N HIS A 289 -8.11 -0.15 0.32
CA HIS A 289 -7.95 1.07 1.09
C HIS A 289 -9.19 1.48 1.87
N THR A 290 -10.39 1.21 1.36
CA THR A 290 -11.63 1.71 1.98
C THR A 290 -12.29 0.73 2.93
N GLY A 291 -11.97 -0.56 2.85
CA GLY A 291 -12.49 -1.59 3.75
C GLY A 291 -12.27 -3.00 3.21
N SER A 292 -13.18 -3.91 3.55
CA SER A 292 -13.16 -5.29 3.05
C SER A 292 -14.23 -5.54 1.97
N PHE A 293 -14.18 -6.68 1.31
CA PHE A 293 -15.18 -7.12 0.33
C PHE A 293 -15.11 -8.64 0.18
N PRO A 294 -16.20 -9.29 -0.26
CA PRO A 294 -16.16 -10.71 -0.58
C PRO A 294 -15.05 -11.00 -1.58
N ARG A 295 -14.33 -12.11 -1.42
CA ARG A 295 -13.10 -12.40 -2.18
C ARG A 295 -13.20 -12.03 -3.65
N ILE A 296 -12.20 -11.29 -4.13
CA ILE A 296 -12.00 -10.97 -5.54
C ILE A 296 -10.81 -11.78 -6.08
N VAL A 297 -10.85 -12.09 -7.37
CA VAL A 297 -9.76 -12.69 -8.13
C VAL A 297 -9.57 -11.90 -9.42
N LEU A 298 -8.38 -11.35 -9.61
CA LEU A 298 -7.96 -10.61 -10.79
C LEU A 298 -7.02 -11.50 -11.59
N THR A 299 -7.35 -11.82 -12.84
CA THR A 299 -6.40 -12.47 -13.76
C THR A 299 -5.59 -11.40 -14.47
N ILE A 300 -4.27 -11.46 -14.33
CA ILE A 300 -3.33 -10.53 -14.95
C ILE A 300 -2.64 -11.22 -16.12
N LYS A 301 -2.64 -10.56 -17.29
CA LYS A 301 -1.85 -10.98 -18.45
C LYS A 301 -1.17 -9.77 -19.06
N SER A 302 0.13 -9.88 -19.30
CA SER A 302 0.94 -8.79 -19.87
C SER A 302 0.69 -7.45 -19.17
N ASN A 303 0.68 -7.46 -17.82
CA ASN A 303 0.40 -6.32 -16.94
C ASN A 303 -1.04 -5.80 -16.92
N GLU A 304 -2.00 -6.41 -17.61
CA GLU A 304 -3.37 -5.92 -17.62
C GLU A 304 -4.33 -6.90 -16.93
N ILE A 305 -5.33 -6.36 -16.22
CA ILE A 305 -6.48 -7.12 -15.75
C ILE A 305 -7.30 -7.55 -16.96
N VAL A 306 -7.29 -8.86 -17.26
CA VAL A 306 -8.10 -9.44 -18.35
C VAL A 306 -9.38 -10.09 -17.86
N LYS A 307 -9.50 -10.32 -16.54
CA LYS A 307 -10.69 -10.93 -15.93
C LYS A 307 -10.78 -10.55 -14.45
N ILE A 308 -11.99 -10.29 -13.99
CA ILE A 308 -12.33 -10.12 -12.57
C ILE A 308 -13.40 -11.14 -12.20
N GLU A 309 -13.20 -11.87 -11.10
CA GLU A 309 -14.16 -12.81 -10.53
C GLU A 309 -14.42 -12.47 -9.06
N GLY A 310 -15.67 -12.56 -8.60
CA GLY A 310 -16.02 -12.24 -7.22
C GLY A 310 -16.00 -10.74 -6.91
N GLY A 311 -15.61 -10.35 -5.69
CA GLY A 311 -15.55 -8.94 -5.27
C GLY A 311 -16.91 -8.31 -4.92
N ALA A 312 -18.01 -9.02 -5.14
CA ALA A 312 -19.38 -8.49 -5.02
C ALA A 312 -19.55 -7.12 -5.71
N GLU A 313 -20.01 -6.10 -4.98
CA GLU A 313 -20.19 -4.76 -5.53
C GLU A 313 -18.88 -4.11 -5.98
N TYR A 314 -17.78 -4.32 -5.23
CA TYR A 314 -16.46 -3.82 -5.61
C TYR A 314 -16.03 -4.35 -6.98
N GLY A 315 -16.11 -5.68 -7.17
CA GLY A 315 -15.78 -6.34 -8.42
C GLY A 315 -16.65 -5.89 -9.59
N LYS A 316 -17.98 -5.77 -9.40
CA LYS A 316 -18.92 -5.27 -10.42
C LYS A 316 -18.60 -3.84 -10.86
N ARG A 317 -18.33 -2.94 -9.90
CA ARG A 317 -17.97 -1.55 -10.19
C ARG A 317 -16.65 -1.46 -10.93
N TRP A 318 -15.66 -2.27 -10.55
CA TRP A 318 -14.37 -2.30 -11.22
C TRP A 318 -14.49 -2.80 -12.67
N GLN A 319 -15.23 -3.89 -12.89
CA GLN A 319 -15.54 -4.38 -14.25
C GLN A 319 -16.20 -3.30 -15.12
N ALA A 320 -17.15 -2.53 -14.57
CA ALA A 320 -17.80 -1.45 -15.29
C ALA A 320 -16.82 -0.34 -15.69
N VAL A 321 -15.84 -0.03 -14.84
CA VAL A 321 -14.78 0.94 -15.17
C VAL A 321 -13.86 0.42 -16.27
N LEU A 322 -13.43 -0.84 -16.21
CA LEU A 322 -12.58 -1.45 -17.24
C LEU A 322 -13.28 -1.47 -18.61
N GLU A 323 -14.57 -1.81 -18.64
CA GLU A 323 -15.37 -1.78 -19.87
C GLU A 323 -15.50 -0.36 -20.43
N ALA A 324 -15.68 0.65 -19.57
CA ALA A 324 -15.80 2.05 -19.99
C ALA A 324 -14.50 2.60 -20.60
N CYS A 325 -13.33 2.18 -20.07
CA CYS A 325 -12.03 2.71 -20.48
C CYS A 325 -11.30 1.85 -21.53
N ARG A 326 -11.86 0.70 -21.97
CA ARG A 326 -11.17 -0.29 -22.82
C ARG A 326 -10.59 0.26 -24.13
N ASN A 327 -11.19 1.32 -24.67
CA ASN A 327 -10.79 1.95 -25.94
C ASN A 327 -10.02 3.26 -25.73
N THR A 328 -9.72 3.62 -24.48
CA THR A 328 -9.06 4.87 -24.13
C THR A 328 -7.55 4.64 -24.05
N GLN A 329 -6.79 5.33 -24.90
CA GLN A 329 -5.33 5.36 -24.78
C GLN A 329 -4.92 6.44 -23.76
N TYR A 330 -4.39 6.00 -22.61
CA TYR A 330 -3.83 6.91 -21.63
C TYR A 330 -2.38 7.25 -22.01
N PRO A 331 -1.92 8.51 -21.86
CA PRO A 331 -0.53 8.87 -22.15
C PRO A 331 0.43 8.11 -21.24
N GLY A 332 1.53 7.58 -21.78
CA GLY A 332 2.52 6.80 -21.04
C GLY A 332 2.23 5.30 -20.93
N PHE A 333 1.04 4.84 -21.33
CA PHE A 333 0.63 3.44 -21.24
C PHE A 333 0.91 2.65 -22.53
N PRO A 334 1.14 1.32 -22.45
CA PRO A 334 1.47 0.47 -23.60
C PRO A 334 0.36 0.33 -24.64
N ALA A 335 -0.90 0.36 -24.21
CA ALA A 335 -2.05 0.14 -25.08
C ALA A 335 -3.31 0.85 -24.52
N PRO A 336 -4.43 0.87 -25.26
CA PRO A 336 -5.71 1.31 -24.73
C PRO A 336 -6.16 0.45 -23.54
N GLY A 337 -6.89 1.06 -22.60
CA GLY A 337 -7.35 0.41 -21.36
C GLY A 337 -6.82 1.10 -20.10
N CYS A 338 -7.40 0.75 -18.96
CA CYS A 338 -7.05 1.32 -17.65
C CYS A 338 -6.86 0.27 -16.55
N GLY A 339 -6.76 -1.02 -16.91
CA GLY A 339 -6.59 -2.13 -15.96
C GLY A 339 -5.14 -2.47 -15.68
N TRP A 340 -4.23 -1.51 -15.67
CA TRP A 340 -2.79 -1.79 -15.64
C TRP A 340 -2.28 -2.11 -14.24
N PHE A 341 -1.39 -3.07 -14.12
CA PHE A 341 -0.64 -3.36 -12.91
C PHE A 341 0.46 -2.31 -12.75
N GLU A 342 0.32 -1.45 -11.74
CA GLU A 342 1.19 -0.29 -11.54
C GLU A 342 1.92 -0.29 -10.21
N GLU A 343 1.41 -1.04 -9.23
CA GLU A 343 1.98 -0.99 -7.90
C GLU A 343 1.93 -2.36 -7.23
N SER A 344 3.06 -2.74 -6.66
CA SER A 344 3.17 -3.79 -5.65
C SER A 344 4.05 -3.22 -4.56
N SER A 345 3.42 -2.76 -3.48
CA SER A 345 4.10 -2.11 -2.38
C SER A 345 3.97 -2.91 -1.09
N VAL A 346 5.11 -3.13 -0.45
CA VAL A 346 5.29 -3.94 0.75
C VAL A 346 5.48 -3.00 1.94
N GLY A 347 4.61 -3.12 2.94
CA GLY A 347 4.82 -2.43 4.21
C GLY A 347 6.03 -2.98 4.96
N THR A 348 6.71 -2.15 5.75
CA THR A 348 7.87 -2.55 6.57
C THR A 348 7.75 -2.15 8.04
N ASP A 349 6.62 -1.55 8.45
CA ASP A 349 6.33 -1.16 9.83
C ASP A 349 5.90 -2.38 10.65
N VAL A 350 6.80 -2.90 11.48
CA VAL A 350 6.52 -4.04 12.36
C VAL A 350 5.55 -3.69 13.50
N TRP A 351 5.43 -2.42 13.88
CA TRP A 351 4.54 -2.01 14.97
C TRP A 351 3.16 -1.62 14.50
N ARG A 352 2.96 -1.43 13.19
CA ARG A 352 1.67 -1.08 12.63
C ARG A 352 0.61 -2.12 12.94
N ALA A 353 -0.46 -1.66 13.58
CA ALA A 353 -1.63 -2.47 13.86
C ALA A 353 -2.87 -1.97 13.14
N ARG A 354 -3.83 -2.88 12.89
CA ARG A 354 -5.19 -2.51 12.44
C ARG A 354 -5.77 -1.44 13.36
N SER A 355 -6.49 -0.48 12.78
CA SER A 355 -7.24 0.48 13.60
C SER A 355 -8.48 -0.20 14.20
N PRO A 356 -8.83 0.07 15.47
CA PRO A 356 -10.09 -0.39 16.06
C PRO A 356 -11.32 0.20 15.36
N GLU A 357 -11.13 1.22 14.51
CA GLU A 357 -12.17 1.86 13.70
C GLU A 357 -12.32 1.27 12.28
N PHE A 358 -11.75 0.09 11.97
CA PHE A 358 -11.72 -0.52 10.61
C PHE A 358 -13.08 -0.59 9.87
N GLY A 359 -14.20 -0.53 10.60
CA GLY A 359 -15.56 -0.53 10.05
C GLY A 359 -16.35 0.77 10.21
N GLN A 360 -15.76 1.79 10.81
CA GLN A 360 -16.48 3.01 11.20
C GLN A 360 -16.22 4.17 10.24
N ASN A 361 -15.05 4.18 9.60
CA ASN A 361 -14.61 5.25 8.72
C ASN A 361 -14.00 4.67 7.43
N PRO A 362 -14.48 5.05 6.23
CA PRO A 362 -13.83 4.68 4.98
C PRO A 362 -12.38 5.19 4.96
N GLY A 363 -11.47 4.36 4.46
CA GLY A 363 -10.04 4.71 4.36
C GLY A 363 -9.21 4.22 5.53
N THR A 364 -9.82 3.69 6.61
CA THR A 364 -9.08 3.13 7.75
C THR A 364 -8.25 1.91 7.36
N ALA A 365 -8.73 1.07 6.44
CA ALA A 365 -8.00 -0.09 5.95
C ALA A 365 -6.72 0.30 5.18
N SER A 366 -6.66 1.48 4.57
CA SER A 366 -5.43 2.00 3.93
C SER A 366 -4.25 2.15 4.90
N TRP A 367 -4.52 2.23 6.20
CA TRP A 367 -3.49 2.25 7.23
C TRP A 367 -2.66 0.97 7.21
N GLU A 368 -3.31 -0.19 7.05
CA GLU A 368 -2.70 -1.52 7.18
C GLU A 368 -1.64 -1.80 6.11
N ARG A 369 -1.68 -1.07 4.99
CA ARG A 369 -0.74 -1.23 3.87
C ARG A 369 0.73 -0.99 4.24
N GLY A 370 0.99 -0.26 5.33
CA GLY A 370 2.36 -0.04 5.82
C GLY A 370 2.85 -1.12 6.77
N ARG A 371 1.99 -2.07 7.20
CA ARG A 371 2.40 -3.13 8.12
C ARG A 371 3.38 -4.06 7.44
N SER A 372 4.46 -4.41 8.14
CA SER A 372 5.52 -5.32 7.68
C SER A 372 4.96 -6.50 6.88
N GLY A 373 5.41 -6.76 5.65
CA GLY A 373 5.02 -7.96 4.88
C GLY A 373 3.60 -7.97 4.31
N VAL A 374 2.76 -6.95 4.62
CA VAL A 374 1.52 -6.72 3.88
C VAL A 374 1.88 -6.20 2.51
N ILE A 375 1.28 -6.79 1.47
CA ILE A 375 1.37 -6.26 0.12
C ILE A 375 0.06 -5.63 -0.23
N HIS A 376 0.11 -4.38 -0.66
CA HIS A 376 -0.97 -3.82 -1.45
C HIS A 376 -0.59 -3.87 -2.93
N PHE A 377 -1.51 -4.35 -3.75
CA PHE A 377 -1.42 -4.28 -5.19
C PHE A 377 -2.28 -3.12 -5.65
N GLY A 378 -1.71 -2.17 -6.38
CA GLY A 378 -2.42 -1.06 -7.00
C GLY A 378 -2.51 -1.28 -8.50
N LEU A 379 -3.72 -1.21 -9.03
CA LEU A 379 -4.00 -1.39 -10.45
C LEU A 379 -4.90 -0.27 -10.96
N GLY A 380 -4.63 0.21 -12.17
CA GLY A 380 -5.34 1.36 -12.71
C GLY A 380 -4.52 2.17 -13.70
N THR A 381 -4.78 3.47 -13.68
CA THR A 381 -4.03 4.55 -14.33
C THR A 381 -3.76 5.62 -13.28
N SER A 382 -2.74 5.39 -12.44
CA SER A 382 -2.47 6.27 -11.30
C SER A 382 -2.19 7.70 -11.75
N ARG A 383 -2.75 8.63 -10.98
CA ARG A 383 -2.60 10.07 -11.18
C ARG A 383 -1.38 10.55 -10.41
N ASN A 384 -0.19 10.11 -10.76
CA ASN A 384 0.97 10.71 -10.11
C ASN A 384 1.27 12.08 -10.74
N VAL A 385 0.81 13.11 -10.03
CA VAL A 385 0.81 14.51 -10.46
C VAL A 385 2.20 15.11 -10.61
N ASP A 386 3.20 14.55 -9.93
CA ASP A 386 4.54 15.12 -9.87
C ASP A 386 5.50 14.52 -10.90
N ALA A 387 5.32 13.25 -11.28
CA ALA A 387 6.19 12.59 -12.26
C ALA A 387 5.70 12.72 -13.70
N LEU A 388 4.37 12.83 -13.91
CA LEU A 388 3.79 12.88 -15.26
C LEU A 388 2.76 14.02 -15.40
N PRO A 389 3.17 15.31 -15.33
CA PRO A 389 2.26 16.45 -15.49
C PRO A 389 1.43 16.42 -16.78
N ALA A 390 1.98 15.82 -17.84
CA ALA A 390 1.28 15.62 -19.12
C ALA A 390 0.07 14.68 -19.00
N VAL A 391 0.15 13.63 -18.18
CA VAL A 391 -0.97 12.70 -17.94
C VAL A 391 -2.08 13.40 -17.18
N VAL A 392 -1.74 14.23 -16.17
CA VAL A 392 -2.71 15.02 -15.41
C VAL A 392 -3.45 15.98 -16.32
N LYS A 393 -2.70 16.79 -17.08
CA LYS A 393 -3.27 17.74 -18.02
C LYS A 393 -4.20 17.03 -19.01
N TRP A 394 -3.76 15.90 -19.56
CA TRP A 394 -4.59 15.10 -20.46
C TRP A 394 -5.87 14.59 -19.78
N LEU A 395 -5.79 14.07 -18.55
CA LEU A 395 -6.97 13.61 -17.80
C LEU A 395 -7.97 14.75 -17.54
N GLU A 396 -7.48 15.96 -17.25
CA GLU A 396 -8.31 17.15 -17.03
C GLU A 396 -8.98 17.65 -18.32
N GLU A 397 -8.24 17.66 -19.44
CA GLU A 397 -8.75 18.11 -20.73
C GLU A 397 -9.72 17.12 -21.38
N ASN A 398 -9.53 15.82 -21.15
CA ASN A 398 -10.24 14.77 -21.89
C ASN A 398 -11.34 14.08 -21.07
N ASN A 399 -11.30 14.18 -19.75
CA ASN A 399 -12.26 13.59 -18.82
C ASN A 399 -12.72 12.17 -19.21
N PRO A 400 -11.79 11.20 -19.34
CA PRO A 400 -12.10 9.90 -19.93
C PRO A 400 -13.11 9.09 -19.10
N PRO A 401 -13.92 8.23 -19.74
CA PRO A 401 -14.81 7.31 -19.05
C PRO A 401 -14.02 6.42 -18.07
N GLY A 402 -14.52 6.25 -16.84
CA GLY A 402 -13.80 5.55 -15.78
C GLY A 402 -12.77 6.41 -15.02
N GLY A 403 -12.46 7.61 -15.52
CA GLY A 403 -11.51 8.55 -14.92
C GLY A 403 -10.06 8.06 -14.91
N GLY A 404 -9.18 8.80 -14.20
CA GLY A 404 -7.92 8.24 -13.69
C GLY A 404 -8.21 7.55 -12.36
N GLY A 405 -7.93 6.26 -12.24
CA GLY A 405 -8.27 5.48 -11.05
C GLY A 405 -7.10 4.61 -10.66
N HIS A 406 -6.93 4.36 -9.36
CA HIS A 406 -5.90 3.49 -8.83
C HIS A 406 -6.54 2.74 -7.66
N TRP A 407 -6.82 1.46 -7.89
CA TRP A 407 -7.62 0.63 -6.98
C TRP A 407 -6.81 -0.54 -6.47
N HIS A 408 -7.12 -0.97 -5.26
CA HIS A 408 -6.21 -1.81 -4.51
C HIS A 408 -6.81 -3.17 -4.14
N VAL A 409 -5.92 -4.13 -3.98
CA VAL A 409 -6.18 -5.40 -3.28
C VAL A 409 -5.03 -5.63 -2.31
N HIS A 410 -5.33 -5.86 -1.04
CA HIS A 410 -4.35 -6.11 0.02
C HIS A 410 -4.28 -7.60 0.34
N THR A 411 -3.08 -8.06 0.68
CA THR A 411 -2.77 -9.45 1.05
C THR A 411 -1.79 -9.48 2.22
N TYR A 412 -1.94 -10.45 3.12
CA TYR A 412 -1.27 -10.42 4.44
C TYR A 412 -0.25 -11.53 4.64
N PHE A 413 -0.39 -12.67 3.97
CA PHE A 413 0.38 -13.89 4.23
C PHE A 413 1.23 -14.30 3.03
N ASN A 414 1.72 -13.29 2.30
CA ASN A 414 2.50 -13.48 1.10
C ASN A 414 3.78 -14.27 1.35
N THR A 415 4.17 -15.08 0.38
CA THR A 415 5.53 -15.56 0.19
C THR A 415 6.05 -14.96 -1.10
N MET A 416 7.11 -14.15 -1.00
CA MET A 416 7.66 -13.37 -2.09
C MET A 416 9.12 -13.74 -2.32
N ASP A 417 9.39 -14.38 -3.44
CA ASP A 417 10.70 -14.84 -3.87
C ASP A 417 11.22 -13.96 -5.01
N PHE A 418 12.45 -13.49 -4.86
CA PHE A 418 13.20 -12.70 -5.84
C PHE A 418 14.24 -13.60 -6.51
N THR A 419 14.38 -13.45 -7.82
CA THR A 419 15.48 -14.03 -8.60
C THR A 419 16.31 -12.91 -9.16
N LEU A 420 17.61 -12.88 -8.85
CA LEU A 420 18.54 -11.87 -9.34
C LEU A 420 18.99 -12.14 -10.78
N ASN A 421 19.74 -11.21 -11.36
CA ASN A 421 20.30 -11.33 -12.71
C ASN A 421 21.23 -12.55 -12.90
N ASP A 422 21.90 -13.01 -11.84
CA ASP A 422 22.77 -14.19 -11.87
C ASP A 422 22.01 -15.52 -11.60
N GLY A 423 20.69 -15.46 -11.42
CA GLY A 423 19.83 -16.59 -11.12
C GLY A 423 19.75 -16.96 -9.63
N LYS A 424 20.47 -16.26 -8.74
CA LYS A 424 20.36 -16.47 -7.29
C LYS A 424 18.97 -16.10 -6.80
N GLN A 425 18.40 -16.93 -5.93
CA GLN A 425 17.09 -16.70 -5.34
C GLN A 425 17.19 -16.23 -3.89
N PHE A 426 16.30 -15.30 -3.52
CA PHE A 426 16.15 -14.79 -2.17
C PHE A 426 14.68 -14.68 -1.82
N ARG A 427 14.33 -14.99 -0.58
CA ARG A 427 12.99 -14.74 -0.06
C ARG A 427 12.97 -13.42 0.66
N LEU A 428 12.10 -12.49 0.25
CA LEU A 428 11.87 -11.22 0.95
C LEU A 428 10.78 -11.36 2.02
N ILE A 429 9.70 -12.07 1.68
CA ILE A 429 8.58 -12.32 2.60
C ILE A 429 8.39 -13.83 2.69
N ASP A 430 8.35 -14.35 3.92
CA ASP A 430 7.95 -15.74 4.20
C ASP A 430 6.64 -15.73 4.97
N LYS A 431 5.56 -16.13 4.30
CA LYS A 431 4.22 -16.27 4.89
C LYS A 431 3.74 -15.06 5.71
N GLY A 432 3.97 -13.87 5.17
CA GLY A 432 3.58 -12.58 5.77
C GLY A 432 4.62 -11.93 6.66
N ARG A 433 5.76 -12.59 6.95
CA ARG A 433 6.87 -12.02 7.72
C ARG A 433 8.01 -11.61 6.79
N LEU A 434 8.56 -10.41 7.00
CA LEU A 434 9.78 -9.98 6.31
C LEU A 434 10.99 -10.78 6.82
N THR A 435 11.74 -11.40 5.91
CA THR A 435 12.93 -12.18 6.26
C THR A 435 14.10 -11.30 6.69
N VAL A 436 14.13 -10.03 6.26
CA VAL A 436 15.14 -9.04 6.68
C VAL A 436 15.10 -8.73 8.17
N LEU A 437 13.99 -9.05 8.86
CA LEU A 437 13.90 -8.92 10.33
C LEU A 437 14.81 -9.92 11.05
N ASP A 438 15.22 -10.99 10.37
CA ASP A 438 16.11 -12.01 10.91
C ASP A 438 17.58 -11.79 10.48
N ASP A 439 17.84 -10.73 9.70
CA ASP A 439 19.18 -10.37 9.25
C ASP A 439 20.09 -9.98 10.44
N PRO A 440 21.31 -10.52 10.54
CA PRO A 440 22.19 -10.26 11.68
C PRO A 440 22.49 -8.77 11.91
N GLU A 441 22.61 -7.97 10.85
CA GLU A 441 22.91 -6.54 10.98
C GLU A 441 21.69 -5.78 11.52
N VAL A 442 20.49 -6.08 11.00
CA VAL A 442 19.23 -5.51 11.50
C VAL A 442 19.03 -5.87 12.97
N ARG A 443 19.24 -7.13 13.35
CA ARG A 443 19.14 -7.60 14.74
C ARG A 443 20.18 -6.95 15.66
N GLN A 444 21.40 -6.74 15.17
CA GLN A 444 22.44 -6.05 15.93
C GLN A 444 22.08 -4.58 16.19
N ILE A 445 21.47 -3.89 15.23
CA ILE A 445 21.00 -2.51 15.42
C ILE A 445 19.82 -2.48 16.40
N ALA A 446 18.88 -3.42 16.28
CA ALA A 446 17.76 -3.56 17.22
C ALA A 446 18.23 -3.78 18.66
N ALA A 447 19.31 -4.56 18.87
CA ALA A 447 19.86 -4.84 20.18
C ALA A 447 20.31 -3.60 20.97
N LYS A 448 20.54 -2.46 20.30
CA LYS A 448 20.85 -1.17 20.97
C LYS A 448 19.65 -0.62 21.76
N TYR A 449 18.43 -1.02 21.42
CA TYR A 449 17.20 -0.45 21.94
C TYR A 449 16.42 -1.43 22.84
N GLY A 450 16.91 -2.65 23.04
CA GLY A 450 16.26 -3.72 23.80
C GLY A 450 16.46 -5.10 23.17
N ASP A 451 15.64 -6.08 23.57
CA ASP A 451 15.67 -7.43 22.98
C ASP A 451 15.23 -7.37 21.49
N PRO A 452 16.09 -7.79 20.53
CA PRO A 452 15.72 -7.84 19.12
C PRO A 452 14.43 -8.63 18.85
N ASP A 453 14.17 -9.70 19.60
CA ASP A 453 12.97 -10.53 19.40
C ASP A 453 11.69 -9.78 19.83
N GLU A 454 11.77 -8.86 20.79
CA GLU A 454 10.63 -8.04 21.21
C GLU A 454 10.42 -6.81 20.30
N ILE A 455 11.52 -6.19 19.87
CA ILE A 455 11.52 -4.98 19.04
C ILE A 455 11.03 -5.29 17.63
N LEU A 456 11.56 -6.35 17.02
CA LEU A 456 11.27 -6.75 15.64
C LEU A 456 10.03 -7.66 15.54
N ALA A 457 9.38 -7.95 16.67
CA ALA A 457 8.12 -8.68 16.67
C ALA A 457 6.98 -7.81 16.15
N GLU A 458 6.24 -8.34 15.18
CA GLU A 458 5.06 -7.69 14.66
C GLU A 458 4.02 -7.53 15.79
N LYS A 459 3.47 -6.32 15.98
CA LYS A 459 2.50 -6.07 17.07
C LYS A 459 1.09 -6.56 16.73
N TRP A 460 0.81 -6.77 15.46
CA TRP A 460 -0.47 -7.24 14.96
C TRP A 460 -0.29 -8.23 13.80
N ILE A 461 -1.07 -9.31 13.86
CA ILE A 461 -1.22 -10.33 12.82
C ILE A 461 -2.73 -10.61 12.71
N PRO A 462 -3.36 -10.45 11.53
CA PRO A 462 -4.79 -10.71 11.38
C PRO A 462 -5.12 -12.18 11.65
N GLY A 463 -6.30 -12.43 12.23
CA GLY A 463 -6.89 -13.78 12.25
C GLY A 463 -7.77 -13.99 11.01
N ILE A 464 -7.44 -14.98 10.19
CA ILE A 464 -8.19 -15.36 9.00
C ILE A 464 -8.53 -16.87 9.10
N PRO A 465 -9.82 -17.21 9.35
CA PRO A 465 -10.29 -18.60 9.36
C PRO A 465 -9.89 -19.35 8.10
N GLY A 466 -9.35 -20.56 8.28
CA GLY A 466 -8.89 -21.38 7.17
C GLY A 466 -7.49 -21.04 6.63
N ILE A 467 -6.82 -20.01 7.17
CA ILE A 467 -5.43 -19.66 6.82
C ILE A 467 -4.51 -19.79 8.02
N ASN A 468 -4.69 -18.95 9.05
CA ASN A 468 -3.84 -18.95 10.24
C ASN A 468 -4.60 -19.19 11.55
N MET A 469 -5.90 -19.49 11.46
CA MET A 469 -6.72 -19.97 12.56
C MET A 469 -7.69 -21.06 12.06
N PRO A 470 -8.21 -21.93 12.95
CA PRO A 470 -9.17 -22.97 12.57
C PRO A 470 -10.39 -22.42 11.82
N GLY A 471 -10.90 -23.21 10.87
CA GLY A 471 -12.05 -22.87 10.03
C GLY A 471 -11.79 -23.17 8.56
N ASN A 472 -12.64 -22.63 7.69
CA ASN A 472 -12.55 -22.75 6.24
C ASN A 472 -12.64 -21.36 5.60
N TYR A 473 -11.59 -20.97 4.86
CA TYR A 473 -11.51 -19.63 4.27
C TYR A 473 -12.67 -19.34 3.32
N MET A 474 -13.06 -20.31 2.49
CA MET A 474 -14.09 -20.12 1.46
C MET A 474 -15.51 -19.99 2.03
N THR A 475 -15.78 -20.53 3.22
CA THR A 475 -17.12 -20.48 3.84
C THR A 475 -17.20 -19.52 5.03
N ASP A 476 -16.12 -19.40 5.80
CA ASP A 476 -16.15 -18.73 7.10
C ASP A 476 -15.59 -17.30 7.04
N TYR A 477 -14.80 -16.96 6.01
CA TYR A 477 -14.16 -15.65 5.87
C TYR A 477 -14.44 -14.97 4.52
N ALA A 478 -14.06 -15.61 3.41
CA ALA A 478 -14.10 -15.03 2.07
C ALA A 478 -15.46 -14.45 1.64
N PRO A 479 -16.63 -14.99 2.03
CA PRO A 479 -17.92 -14.40 1.67
C PRO A 479 -18.26 -13.10 2.40
N ASP A 480 -17.77 -12.92 3.63
CA ASP A 480 -18.00 -11.73 4.46
C ASP A 480 -16.84 -11.52 5.46
N PRO A 481 -15.70 -10.98 4.99
CA PRO A 481 -14.53 -10.76 5.84
C PRO A 481 -14.83 -9.79 6.99
N TYR A 482 -15.70 -8.81 6.73
CA TYR A 482 -16.05 -7.78 7.70
C TYR A 482 -16.66 -8.38 8.97
N LYS A 483 -17.53 -9.40 8.84
CA LYS A 483 -18.11 -10.09 9.99
C LYS A 483 -17.06 -10.64 10.96
N VAL A 484 -16.01 -11.26 10.42
CA VAL A 484 -14.91 -11.82 11.22
C VAL A 484 -14.06 -10.70 11.82
N ILE A 485 -13.74 -9.68 11.03
CA ILE A 485 -12.95 -8.53 11.48
C ILE A 485 -13.66 -7.78 12.61
N ALA A 486 -14.95 -7.52 12.47
CA ALA A 486 -15.77 -6.86 13.47
C ALA A 486 -15.85 -7.68 14.77
N ALA A 487 -15.99 -9.01 14.67
CA ALA A 487 -15.98 -9.89 15.83
C ALA A 487 -14.63 -9.81 16.59
N HIS A 488 -13.50 -9.92 15.88
CA HIS A 488 -12.17 -9.79 16.49
C HIS A 488 -11.91 -8.41 17.12
N LEU A 489 -12.56 -7.35 16.62
CA LEU A 489 -12.45 -6.01 17.20
C LEU A 489 -13.32 -5.83 18.46
N ALA A 490 -14.40 -6.58 18.59
CA ALA A 490 -15.32 -6.52 19.73
C ALA A 490 -14.84 -7.32 20.96
N GLU A 491 -14.02 -8.35 20.75
CA GLU A 491 -13.29 -9.08 21.81
C GLU A 491 -12.20 -8.22 22.46
#